data_AF-A0A146K791-F1
#
_entry.id   AF-A0A146K791-F1
#
_cell.length_a   1.000
_cell.length_b   1.000
_cell.length_c   1.000
_cell.angle_alpha   90.00
_cell.angle_beta   90.00
_cell.angle_gamma   90.00
#
_symmetry.space_group_name_H-M   'P 1'
#
loop_
_entity.id
_entity.type
_entity.pdbx_description
1 polymer ?
#
loop_
_entity_poly.entity_id
_entity_poly.type
_entity_poly.pdbx_seq_one_letter_code
_entity_poly.pdbx_strand_id
1 'polypeptide(L)'
;FVINNRREIPETMPDFPNDTLLMLAVQNNAIKSVLLLLKVEKCQQNAVGWTALHYACYSRNQKMIEILKDLEYNIQTTQQYKGIPAGSTAFQMCQILGVSANLDCPSVIQQSQSRSYSENQNYNLILSENKMLIEANQKLVQNQLKLESKIQRMQALEKDYIVYIEKLQDKIKHATEISQSLSKASKKHEQQLKLQR
;
A
#
# COMPACT_ATOMS: atom_id res chain seq x y z
N PHE A 1 1.80 6.67 -35.22
CA PHE A 1 2.56 5.45 -35.53
C PHE A 1 2.24 4.38 -34.50
N VAL A 2 1.12 3.69 -34.70
CA VAL A 2 0.76 2.51 -33.90
C VAL A 2 1.59 1.37 -34.47
N ILE A 3 2.55 0.86 -33.71
CA ILE A 3 3.37 -0.28 -34.11
C ILE A 3 2.50 -1.53 -33.93
N ASN A 4 1.58 -1.75 -34.89
CA ASN A 4 0.93 -3.03 -35.09
C ASN A 4 1.96 -4.00 -35.71
N ASN A 5 2.92 -4.44 -34.90
CA ASN A 5 3.87 -5.50 -35.27
C ASN A 5 3.33 -6.88 -34.86
N ARG A 6 2.06 -7.18 -35.16
CA ARG A 6 1.70 -8.57 -35.43
C ARG A 6 2.20 -8.87 -36.83
N ARG A 7 3.51 -9.14 -36.95
CA ARG A 7 4.01 -9.89 -38.10
C ARG A 7 3.21 -11.18 -38.11
N GLU A 8 2.46 -11.39 -39.17
CA GLU A 8 1.75 -12.63 -39.48
C GLU A 8 2.77 -13.78 -39.37
N ILE A 9 2.77 -14.43 -38.21
CA ILE A 9 3.37 -15.75 -38.01
C ILE A 9 2.53 -16.66 -38.91
N PRO A 10 3.15 -17.48 -39.79
CA PRO A 10 2.42 -18.21 -40.83
C PRO A 10 1.18 -18.88 -40.26
N GLU A 11 0.02 -18.59 -40.87
CA GLU A 11 -1.25 -19.20 -40.51
C GLU A 11 -1.09 -20.72 -40.49
N THR A 12 -1.16 -21.28 -39.28
CA THR A 12 -1.40 -22.68 -38.97
C THR A 12 -0.57 -23.70 -39.77
N MET A 13 0.62 -24.05 -39.25
CA MET A 13 1.10 -25.42 -39.42
C MET A 13 0.34 -26.32 -38.45
N PRO A 14 -0.30 -27.42 -38.90
CA PRO A 14 -1.08 -28.32 -38.03
C PRO A 14 -0.31 -28.85 -36.81
N ASP A 15 1.03 -28.91 -36.90
CA ASP A 15 1.92 -29.40 -35.84
C ASP A 15 2.54 -28.32 -34.95
N PHE A 16 2.37 -27.03 -35.29
CA PHE A 16 2.90 -25.91 -34.50
C PHE A 16 1.75 -25.05 -33.96
N PRO A 17 1.32 -25.29 -32.71
CA PRO A 17 0.33 -24.41 -32.07
C PRO A 17 0.89 -22.98 -32.10
N ASN A 18 0.05 -21.97 -32.40
CA ASN A 18 0.40 -20.55 -32.55
C ASN A 18 1.45 -20.02 -31.56
N ASP A 19 2.73 -20.33 -31.80
CA ASP A 19 3.82 -20.16 -30.84
C ASP A 19 4.35 -18.72 -30.93
N THR A 20 4.69 -18.15 -29.77
CA THR A 20 5.30 -16.82 -29.73
C THR A 20 6.78 -16.87 -30.07
N LEU A 21 7.38 -15.72 -30.40
CA LEU A 21 8.81 -15.63 -30.65
C LEU A 21 9.63 -16.04 -29.42
N LEU A 22 9.11 -15.77 -28.21
CA LEU A 22 9.72 -16.18 -26.94
C LEU A 22 9.74 -17.71 -26.80
N MET A 23 8.65 -18.41 -27.13
CA MET A 23 8.60 -19.87 -27.11
C MET A 23 9.60 -20.49 -28.09
N LEU A 24 9.63 -19.96 -29.32
CA LEU A 24 10.61 -20.38 -30.33
C LEU A 24 12.05 -20.09 -29.90
N ALA A 25 12.31 -18.95 -29.26
CA ALA A 25 13.63 -18.61 -28.73
C ALA A 25 14.08 -19.57 -27.61
N VAL A 26 13.17 -19.97 -26.74
CA VAL A 26 13.42 -20.98 -25.71
C VAL A 26 13.74 -22.33 -26.33
N GLN A 27 12.95 -22.77 -27.31
CA GLN A 27 13.18 -24.04 -28.02
C GLN A 27 14.55 -24.07 -28.71
N ASN A 28 14.99 -22.94 -29.27
CA ASN A 28 16.30 -22.79 -29.90
C ASN A 28 17.44 -22.46 -28.91
N ASN A 29 17.18 -22.45 -27.60
CA ASN A 29 18.13 -22.09 -26.55
C ASN A 29 18.81 -20.72 -26.77
N ALA A 30 18.10 -19.78 -27.41
CA ALA A 30 18.61 -18.47 -27.80
C ALA A 30 18.49 -17.46 -26.64
N ILE A 31 19.33 -17.62 -25.61
CA ILE A 31 19.27 -16.88 -24.33
C ILE A 31 19.15 -15.36 -24.50
N LYS A 32 19.94 -14.77 -25.40
CA LYS A 32 19.91 -13.31 -25.64
C LYS A 32 18.54 -12.87 -26.16
N SER A 33 17.95 -13.64 -27.07
CA SER A 33 16.61 -13.38 -27.61
C SER A 33 15.55 -13.57 -26.54
N VAL A 34 15.66 -14.61 -25.71
CA VAL A 34 14.77 -14.84 -24.56
C VAL A 34 14.74 -13.62 -23.64
N LEU A 35 15.91 -13.13 -23.21
CA LEU A 35 16.00 -11.97 -22.33
C LEU A 35 15.41 -10.68 -22.93
N LEU A 36 15.50 -10.49 -24.25
CA LEU A 36 14.89 -9.35 -24.94
C LEU A 36 13.37 -9.50 -25.03
N LEU A 37 12.90 -10.69 -25.40
CA LEU A 37 11.49 -10.98 -25.65
C LEU A 37 10.67 -11.07 -24.36
N LEU A 38 11.29 -11.35 -23.20
CA LEU A 38 10.63 -11.32 -21.89
C LEU A 38 9.90 -9.99 -21.59
N LYS A 39 10.36 -8.87 -22.17
CA LYS A 39 9.74 -7.56 -21.95
C LYS A 39 8.40 -7.40 -22.66
N VAL A 40 8.13 -8.20 -23.69
CA VAL A 40 6.99 -8.05 -24.58
C VAL A 40 6.09 -9.29 -24.63
N GLU A 41 6.65 -10.49 -24.48
CA GLU A 41 5.95 -11.76 -24.72
C GLU A 41 5.86 -12.70 -23.51
N LYS A 42 6.33 -12.27 -22.33
CA LYS A 42 6.18 -13.08 -21.11
C LYS A 42 4.71 -13.42 -20.83
N CYS A 43 4.48 -14.61 -20.28
CA CYS A 43 3.15 -15.10 -19.88
C CYS A 43 2.16 -15.30 -21.05
N GLN A 44 2.57 -15.12 -22.30
CA GLN A 44 1.71 -15.42 -23.44
C GLN A 44 1.59 -16.93 -23.62
N GLN A 45 0.41 -17.36 -24.07
CA GLN A 45 0.08 -18.75 -24.32
C GLN A 45 -0.17 -18.99 -25.80
N ASN A 46 0.29 -20.13 -26.31
CA ASN A 46 -0.04 -20.56 -27.67
C ASN A 46 -1.46 -21.17 -27.72
N ALA A 47 -1.84 -21.71 -28.88
CA ALA A 47 -3.19 -22.26 -29.10
C ALA A 47 -3.60 -23.39 -28.12
N VAL A 48 -2.64 -24.14 -27.56
CA VAL A 48 -2.88 -25.23 -26.58
C VAL A 48 -2.67 -24.79 -25.13
N GLY A 49 -2.39 -23.50 -24.90
CA GLY A 49 -2.16 -22.95 -23.57
C GLY A 49 -0.74 -23.16 -23.05
N TRP A 50 0.21 -23.56 -23.89
CA TRP A 50 1.60 -23.67 -23.48
C TRP A 50 2.26 -22.29 -23.45
N THR A 51 3.13 -22.10 -22.46
CA THR A 51 3.99 -20.92 -22.32
C THR A 51 5.45 -21.26 -22.65
N ALA A 52 6.32 -20.26 -22.62
CA ALA A 52 7.76 -20.45 -22.78
C ALA A 52 8.33 -21.39 -21.70
N LEU A 53 7.86 -21.31 -20.45
CA LEU A 53 8.24 -22.22 -19.37
C LEU A 53 7.81 -23.68 -19.63
N HIS A 54 6.63 -23.90 -20.22
CA HIS A 54 6.19 -25.25 -20.60
C HIS A 54 7.14 -25.88 -21.63
N TYR A 55 7.58 -25.10 -22.64
CA TYR A 55 8.61 -25.54 -23.60
C TYR A 55 9.96 -25.82 -22.92
N ALA A 56 10.38 -24.97 -21.98
CA ALA A 56 11.61 -25.19 -21.22
C ALA A 56 11.57 -26.49 -20.39
N CYS A 57 10.42 -26.79 -19.79
CA CYS A 57 10.17 -28.02 -19.02
C CYS A 57 10.14 -29.25 -19.93
N TYR A 58 9.44 -29.18 -21.05
CA TYR A 58 9.35 -30.25 -22.04
C TYR A 58 10.73 -30.58 -22.64
N SER A 59 11.53 -29.55 -22.94
CA SER A 59 12.91 -29.69 -23.45
C SER A 59 13.94 -29.98 -22.36
N ARG A 60 13.55 -30.04 -21.08
CA ARG A 60 14.43 -30.29 -19.93
C ARG A 60 15.59 -29.29 -19.83
N ASN A 61 15.35 -28.04 -20.21
CA ASN A 61 16.38 -26.99 -20.24
C ASN A 61 16.39 -26.19 -18.94
N GLN A 62 17.18 -26.63 -17.97
CA GLN A 62 17.26 -26.02 -16.64
C GLN A 62 17.55 -24.51 -16.70
N LYS A 63 18.42 -24.07 -17.61
CA LYS A 63 18.79 -22.65 -17.72
C LYS A 63 17.60 -21.79 -18.13
N MET A 64 16.75 -22.29 -19.03
CA MET A 64 15.52 -21.58 -19.42
C MET A 64 14.48 -21.61 -18.31
N ILE A 65 14.39 -22.72 -17.57
CA ILE A 65 13.52 -22.83 -16.39
C ILE A 65 13.91 -21.79 -15.34
N GLU A 66 15.20 -21.65 -15.01
CA GLU A 66 15.66 -20.63 -14.04
C GLU A 66 15.27 -19.21 -14.43
N ILE A 67 15.29 -18.90 -15.73
CA ILE A 67 14.93 -17.57 -16.25
C ILE A 67 13.41 -17.33 -16.19
N LEU A 68 12.61 -18.37 -16.40
CA LEU A 68 11.16 -18.26 -16.64
C LEU A 68 10.28 -18.62 -15.44
N LYS A 69 10.81 -19.37 -14.46
CA LYS A 69 10.04 -19.95 -13.35
C LYS A 69 9.24 -18.90 -12.57
N ASP A 70 9.84 -17.77 -12.22
CA ASP A 70 9.17 -16.76 -11.38
C ASP A 70 8.10 -15.98 -12.14
N LEU A 71 8.09 -16.07 -13.47
CA LEU A 71 7.15 -15.34 -14.34
C LEU A 71 5.95 -16.18 -14.77
N GLU A 72 6.12 -17.49 -14.92
CA GLU A 72 5.12 -18.35 -15.60
C GLU A 72 4.75 -19.63 -14.82
N TYR A 73 5.26 -19.85 -13.59
CA TYR A 73 5.06 -21.11 -12.84
C TYR A 73 3.60 -21.51 -12.61
N ASN A 74 2.69 -20.54 -12.52
CA ASN A 74 1.27 -20.76 -12.19
C ASN A 74 0.36 -20.82 -13.42
N ILE A 75 0.90 -20.61 -14.62
CA ILE A 75 0.10 -20.63 -15.85
C ILE A 75 -0.22 -22.08 -16.21
N GLN A 76 -1.47 -22.34 -16.59
CA GLN A 76 -1.99 -23.66 -16.88
C GLN A 76 -2.28 -23.85 -18.37
N THR A 77 -2.05 -25.05 -18.88
CA THR A 77 -2.47 -25.42 -20.23
C THR A 77 -3.98 -25.29 -20.39
N THR A 78 -4.44 -24.93 -21.59
CA THR A 78 -5.87 -24.78 -21.90
C THR A 78 -6.44 -26.02 -22.56
N GLN A 79 -5.58 -26.80 -23.22
CA GLN A 79 -5.97 -28.00 -23.94
C GLN A 79 -5.00 -29.15 -23.63
N GLN A 80 -5.48 -30.38 -23.84
CA GLN A 80 -4.62 -31.56 -23.79
C GLN A 80 -3.71 -31.58 -25.02
N TYR A 81 -2.40 -31.74 -24.81
CA TYR A 81 -1.43 -31.80 -25.90
C TYR A 81 -0.20 -32.63 -25.49
N LYS A 82 0.31 -33.48 -26.39
CA LYS A 82 1.47 -34.37 -26.14
C LYS A 82 1.37 -35.22 -24.86
N GLY A 83 0.17 -35.70 -24.55
CA GLY A 83 -0.10 -36.50 -23.33
C GLY A 83 -0.16 -35.68 -22.04
N ILE A 84 -0.05 -34.35 -22.11
CA ILE A 84 -0.24 -33.44 -20.99
C ILE A 84 -1.71 -33.01 -20.95
N PRO A 85 -2.45 -33.27 -19.85
CA PRO A 85 -3.83 -32.85 -19.69
C PRO A 85 -4.01 -31.33 -19.74
N ALA A 86 -5.20 -30.87 -20.10
CA ALA A 86 -5.61 -29.48 -19.89
C ALA A 86 -5.57 -29.13 -18.39
N GLY A 87 -5.30 -27.87 -18.06
CA GLY A 87 -5.17 -27.40 -16.67
C GLY A 87 -3.83 -27.73 -16.02
N SER A 88 -2.88 -28.33 -16.73
CA SER A 88 -1.57 -28.69 -16.18
C SER A 88 -0.66 -27.47 -16.09
N THR A 89 0.02 -27.27 -14.96
CA THR A 89 1.13 -26.31 -14.85
C THR A 89 2.43 -26.90 -15.38
N ALA A 90 3.44 -26.06 -15.58
CA ALA A 90 4.79 -26.49 -15.94
C ALA A 90 5.39 -27.50 -14.93
N PHE A 91 5.11 -27.33 -13.63
CA PHE A 91 5.52 -28.28 -12.59
C PHE A 91 4.84 -29.65 -12.76
N GLN A 92 3.53 -29.67 -12.97
CA GLN A 92 2.77 -30.91 -13.17
C GLN A 92 3.19 -31.61 -14.48
N MET A 93 3.51 -30.84 -15.52
CA MET A 93 4.08 -31.37 -16.76
C MET A 93 5.39 -32.13 -16.51
N CYS A 94 6.32 -31.58 -15.71
CA CYS A 94 7.55 -32.30 -15.35
C CYS A 94 7.28 -33.61 -14.60
N GLN A 95 6.26 -33.64 -13.74
CA GLN A 95 5.86 -34.86 -13.02
C GLN A 95 5.28 -35.92 -13.98
N ILE A 96 4.37 -35.51 -14.87
CA ILE A 96 3.70 -36.39 -15.85
C ILE A 96 4.72 -37.00 -16.82
N LEU A 97 5.69 -36.20 -17.28
CA LEU A 97 6.73 -36.65 -18.21
C LEU A 97 7.79 -37.59 -17.56
N GLY A 98 7.62 -37.95 -16.29
CA GLY A 98 8.52 -38.87 -15.58
C GLY A 98 9.96 -38.34 -15.47
N VAL A 99 10.13 -37.01 -15.41
CA VAL A 99 11.43 -36.33 -15.44
C VAL A 99 12.16 -36.40 -14.07
N SER A 100 11.91 -37.44 -13.27
CA SER A 100 12.26 -37.47 -11.84
C SER A 100 13.66 -38.02 -11.52
N ALA A 101 14.38 -38.64 -12.45
CA ALA A 101 15.64 -39.29 -12.11
C ALA A 101 16.89 -38.38 -12.18
N ASN A 102 16.91 -37.37 -13.05
CA ASN A 102 18.16 -36.65 -13.40
C ASN A 102 18.05 -35.11 -13.49
N LEU A 103 16.93 -34.48 -13.13
CA LEU A 103 16.70 -33.04 -13.36
C LEU A 103 16.12 -32.33 -12.13
N ASP A 104 16.75 -31.21 -11.74
CA ASP A 104 16.35 -30.33 -10.62
C ASP A 104 15.19 -29.38 -10.95
N CYS A 105 14.54 -29.54 -12.12
CA CYS A 105 13.46 -28.66 -12.56
C CYS A 105 12.26 -28.61 -11.59
N PRO A 106 11.72 -29.76 -11.10
CA PRO A 106 10.56 -29.73 -10.22
C PRO A 106 10.81 -28.98 -8.91
N SER A 107 11.97 -29.19 -8.26
CA SER A 107 12.32 -28.53 -7.00
C SER A 107 12.47 -27.02 -7.17
N VAL A 108 13.05 -26.60 -8.29
CA VAL A 108 13.24 -25.20 -8.64
C VAL A 108 11.90 -24.48 -8.85
N ILE A 109 10.97 -25.07 -9.58
CA ILE A 109 9.63 -24.47 -9.80
C ILE A 109 8.82 -24.46 -8.50
N GLN A 110 8.91 -25.53 -7.70
CA GLN A 110 8.26 -25.60 -6.39
C GLN A 110 8.79 -24.52 -5.43
N GLN A 111 10.10 -24.24 -5.45
CA GLN A 111 10.68 -23.17 -4.64
C GLN A 111 10.10 -21.79 -5.01
N SER A 112 9.97 -21.50 -6.31
CA SER A 112 9.36 -20.25 -6.80
C SER A 112 7.90 -20.12 -6.35
N GLN A 113 7.13 -21.21 -6.39
CA GLN A 113 5.77 -21.23 -5.86
C GLN A 113 5.74 -20.87 -4.37
N SER A 114 6.55 -21.52 -3.54
CA SER A 114 6.62 -21.25 -2.11
C SER A 114 7.04 -19.82 -1.78
N ARG A 115 7.98 -19.23 -2.53
CA ARG A 115 8.39 -17.82 -2.37
C ARG A 115 7.22 -16.87 -2.62
N SER A 116 6.50 -17.04 -3.72
CA SER A 116 5.34 -16.19 -4.05
C SER A 116 4.24 -16.23 -2.97
N TYR A 117 3.97 -17.41 -2.40
CA TYR A 117 3.00 -17.55 -1.30
C TYR A 117 3.46 -16.80 -0.04
N SER A 118 4.75 -16.89 0.30
CA SER A 118 5.32 -16.17 1.45
C SER A 118 5.30 -14.65 1.25
N GLU A 119 5.66 -14.16 0.07
CA GLU A 119 5.63 -12.72 -0.27
C GLU A 119 4.20 -12.17 -0.21
N ASN A 120 3.22 -12.91 -0.74
CA ASN A 120 1.80 -12.52 -0.68
C ASN A 120 1.28 -12.46 0.77
N GLN A 121 1.67 -13.40 1.64
CA GLN A 121 1.32 -13.33 3.06
C GLN A 121 1.96 -12.13 3.75
N ASN A 122 3.22 -11.85 3.46
CA ASN A 122 3.94 -10.71 4.04
C ASN A 122 3.31 -9.37 3.62
N TYR A 123 2.94 -9.23 2.34
CA TYR A 123 2.22 -8.06 1.84
C TYR A 123 0.87 -7.87 2.53
N ASN A 124 0.09 -8.94 2.68
CA ASN A 124 -1.21 -8.88 3.37
C ASN A 124 -1.08 -8.52 4.85
N LEU A 125 -0.03 -9.03 5.52
CA LEU A 125 0.27 -8.67 6.90
C LEU A 125 0.57 -7.18 7.02
N ILE A 126 1.48 -6.65 6.21
CA ILE A 126 1.84 -5.22 6.18
C ILE A 126 0.61 -4.35 5.89
N LEU A 127 -0.25 -4.77 4.96
CA LEU A 127 -1.48 -4.03 4.63
C LEU A 127 -2.45 -3.99 5.83
N SER A 128 -2.58 -5.11 6.54
CA SER A 128 -3.42 -5.19 7.75
C SER A 128 -2.90 -4.32 8.89
N GLU A 129 -1.58 -4.32 9.11
CA GLU A 129 -0.94 -3.49 10.14
C GLU A 129 -1.10 -2.01 9.85
N ASN A 130 -0.89 -1.59 8.59
CA ASN A 130 -1.10 -0.22 8.16
C ASN A 130 -2.55 0.24 8.34
N LYS A 131 -3.53 -0.64 8.07
CA LYS A 131 -4.95 -0.33 8.30
C LYS A 131 -5.24 -0.07 9.78
N MET A 132 -4.73 -0.93 10.68
CA MET A 132 -4.89 -0.73 12.12
C MET A 132 -4.25 0.58 12.61
N LEU A 133 -3.08 0.92 12.09
CA LEU A 133 -2.39 2.17 12.43
C LEU A 133 -3.22 3.40 12.02
N ILE A 134 -3.83 3.38 10.84
CA ILE A 134 -4.70 4.46 10.35
C ILE A 134 -5.92 4.63 11.27
N GLU A 135 -6.58 3.54 11.66
CA GLU A 135 -7.73 3.59 12.57
C GLU A 135 -7.35 4.13 13.95
N ALA A 136 -6.18 3.76 14.47
CA ALA A 136 -5.65 4.29 15.73
C ALA A 136 -5.37 5.81 15.63
N ASN A 137 -4.74 6.25 14.54
CA ASN A 137 -4.46 7.67 14.30
C ASN A 137 -5.74 8.49 14.16
N GLN A 138 -6.78 7.97 13.50
CA GLN A 138 -8.09 8.64 13.43
C GLN A 138 -8.69 8.85 14.82
N LYS A 139 -8.63 7.84 15.70
CA LYS A 139 -9.11 7.97 17.08
C LYS A 139 -8.33 9.02 17.87
N LEU A 140 -7.02 9.09 17.70
CA LEU A 140 -6.18 10.11 18.34
C LEU A 140 -6.56 11.52 17.90
N VAL A 141 -6.75 11.75 16.59
CA VAL A 141 -7.20 13.04 16.06
C VAL A 141 -8.57 13.44 16.62
N GLN A 142 -9.51 12.50 16.70
CA GLN A 142 -10.83 12.76 17.29
C GLN A 142 -10.74 13.16 18.78
N ASN A 143 -9.86 12.51 19.53
CA ASN A 143 -9.62 12.86 20.93
C ASN A 143 -8.98 14.25 21.07
N GLN A 144 -8.06 14.61 20.16
CA GLN A 144 -7.43 15.93 20.14
C GLN A 144 -8.44 17.04 19.85
N LEU A 145 -9.32 16.86 18.86
CA LEU A 145 -10.42 17.81 18.58
C LEU A 145 -11.36 18.00 19.77
N LYS A 146 -11.68 16.92 20.48
CA LYS A 146 -12.47 16.99 21.72
C LYS A 146 -11.75 17.78 22.81
N LEU A 147 -10.44 17.64 22.93
CA LEU A 147 -9.65 18.39 23.91
C LEU A 147 -9.60 19.89 23.55
N GLU A 148 -9.37 20.22 22.28
CA GLU A 148 -9.33 21.60 21.77
C GLU A 148 -10.66 22.33 22.02
N SER A 149 -11.80 21.68 21.78
CA SER A 149 -13.11 22.27 22.07
C SER A 149 -13.34 22.54 23.57
N LYS A 150 -12.79 21.70 24.46
CA LYS A 150 -12.82 21.95 25.91
C LYS A 150 -11.95 23.14 26.29
N ILE A 151 -10.76 23.26 25.69
CA ILE A 151 -9.84 24.39 25.92
C ILE A 151 -10.51 25.69 25.49
N GLN A 152 -11.15 25.73 24.32
CA GLN A 152 -11.87 26.93 23.86
C GLN A 152 -12.98 27.36 24.82
N ARG A 153 -13.73 26.40 25.39
CA ARG A 153 -14.76 26.71 26.41
C ARG A 153 -14.16 27.28 27.69
N MET A 154 -13.03 26.75 28.15
CA MET A 154 -12.34 27.32 29.32
C MET A 154 -11.83 28.73 29.04
N GLN A 155 -11.26 28.98 27.86
CA GLN A 155 -10.80 30.32 27.47
C GLN A 155 -11.94 31.34 27.38
N ALA A 156 -13.14 30.91 26.95
CA ALA A 156 -14.32 31.77 26.97
C ALA A 156 -14.75 32.14 28.40
N LEU A 157 -14.81 31.15 29.29
CA LEU A 157 -15.12 31.37 30.71
C LEU A 157 -14.09 32.28 31.38
N GLU A 158 -12.80 32.12 31.06
CA GLU A 158 -11.73 32.96 31.59
C GLU A 158 -11.91 34.42 31.18
N LYS A 159 -12.28 34.69 29.92
CA LYS A 159 -12.61 36.05 29.46
C LYS A 159 -13.81 36.64 30.23
N ASP A 160 -14.87 35.87 30.43
CA ASP A 160 -16.04 36.32 31.19
C ASP A 160 -15.67 36.66 32.64
N TYR A 161 -14.80 35.86 33.26
CA TYR A 161 -14.29 36.12 34.61
C TYR A 161 -13.43 37.39 34.67
N ILE A 162 -12.58 37.65 33.68
CA ILE A 162 -11.78 38.88 33.60
C ILE A 162 -12.70 40.11 33.55
N VAL A 163 -13.71 40.10 32.68
CA VAL A 163 -14.68 41.21 32.57
C VAL A 163 -15.44 41.43 33.88
N TYR A 164 -15.77 40.36 34.60
CA TYR A 164 -16.41 40.46 35.92
C TYR A 164 -15.48 41.12 36.96
N ILE A 165 -14.20 40.74 36.98
CA ILE A 165 -13.20 41.32 37.88
C ILE A 165 -13.00 42.81 37.59
N GLU A 166 -12.90 43.22 36.32
CA GLU A 166 -12.78 44.63 35.94
C GLU A 166 -13.96 45.48 36.46
N LYS A 167 -15.20 44.98 36.32
CA LYS A 167 -16.38 45.65 36.88
C LYS A 167 -16.33 45.80 38.40
N LEU A 168 -15.78 44.82 39.12
CA LEU A 168 -15.60 44.91 40.56
C LEU A 168 -14.51 45.93 40.93
N GLN A 169 -13.41 45.98 40.18
CA GLN A 169 -12.35 46.97 40.37
C GLN A 169 -12.86 48.40 40.17
N ASP A 170 -13.69 48.65 39.16
CA ASP A 170 -14.33 49.96 38.94
C ASP A 170 -15.23 50.38 40.11
N LYS A 171 -16.04 49.45 40.63
CA LYS A 171 -16.88 49.70 41.82
C LYS A 171 -16.04 50.03 43.04
N ILE A 172 -14.95 49.30 43.27
CA ILE A 172 -14.02 49.55 44.37
C ILE A 172 -13.39 50.95 44.22
N LYS A 173 -12.95 51.31 43.01
CA LYS A 173 -12.37 52.62 42.72
C LYS A 173 -13.34 53.75 43.05
N HIS A 174 -14.59 53.67 42.58
CA HIS A 174 -15.62 54.67 42.89
C HIS A 174 -15.89 54.77 44.40
N ALA A 175 -15.94 53.64 45.11
CA ALA A 175 -16.12 53.65 46.57
C ALA A 175 -14.93 54.32 47.29
N THR A 176 -13.69 54.09 46.83
CA THR A 176 -12.51 54.75 47.40
C THR A 176 -12.51 56.27 47.16
N GLU A 177 -12.95 56.75 46.01
CA GLU A 177 -13.06 58.18 45.70
C GLU A 177 -14.09 58.89 46.61
N ILE A 178 -15.25 58.25 46.86
CA ILE A 178 -16.25 58.73 47.83
C ILE A 178 -15.64 58.81 49.23
N SER A 179 -14.99 57.74 49.69
CA SER A 179 -14.38 57.68 51.02
C SER A 179 -13.33 58.78 51.23
N GLN A 180 -12.48 59.03 50.23
CA GLN A 180 -11.50 60.11 50.25
C GLN A 180 -12.17 61.49 50.32
N SER A 181 -13.25 61.69 49.56
CA SER A 181 -14.01 62.95 49.54
C SER A 181 -14.68 63.24 50.89
N LEU A 182 -15.30 62.22 51.50
CA LEU A 182 -15.88 62.30 52.84
C LEU A 182 -14.82 62.60 53.91
N SER A 183 -13.66 61.94 53.83
CA SER A 183 -12.53 62.20 54.73
C SER A 183 -12.04 63.65 54.66
N LYS A 184 -11.93 64.22 53.45
CA LYS A 184 -11.58 65.65 53.26
C LYS A 184 -12.66 66.58 53.83
N ALA A 185 -13.94 66.29 53.59
CA ALA A 185 -15.05 67.09 54.11
C ALA A 185 -15.09 67.11 55.64
N SER A 186 -14.90 65.94 56.27
CA SER A 186 -14.81 65.81 57.73
C SER A 186 -13.69 66.67 58.33
N LYS A 187 -12.46 66.57 57.77
CA LYS A 187 -11.32 67.40 58.21
C LYS A 187 -11.59 68.90 58.08
N LYS A 188 -12.25 69.33 57.00
CA LYS A 188 -12.61 70.74 56.78
C LYS A 188 -13.66 71.22 57.80
N HIS A 189 -14.67 70.41 58.08
CA HIS A 189 -15.69 70.72 59.08
C HIS A 189 -15.07 70.83 60.49
N GLU A 190 -14.17 69.91 60.83
CA GLU A 190 -13.45 69.94 62.10
C GLU A 190 -12.57 71.19 62.26
N GLN A 191 -11.93 71.65 61.18
CA GLN A 191 -11.21 72.93 61.17
C GLN A 191 -12.14 74.14 61.34
N GLN A 192 -13.30 74.17 60.68
CA GLN A 192 -14.27 75.26 60.84
C GLN A 192 -14.83 75.35 62.27
N LEU A 193 -15.13 74.21 62.89
CA LEU A 193 -15.55 74.14 64.30
C LEU A 193 -14.48 74.68 65.25
N LYS A 194 -13.20 74.45 64.95
CA LYS A 194 -12.07 75.01 65.72
C LYS A 194 -11.92 76.52 65.53
N LEU A 195 -12.32 77.09 64.40
CA LEU A 195 -12.29 78.55 64.12
C LEU A 195 -13.47 79.33 64.72
N GLN A 196 -14.56 78.64 65.09
CA GLN A 196 -15.76 79.24 65.70
C GLN A 196 -15.76 79.22 67.23
N ARG A 197 -14.70 78.68 67.85
CA ARG A 197 -14.46 78.67 69.30
C ARG A 197 -13.38 79.67 69.66
#